data_AF-A0A5C4NXF6-F1
#
_entry.id   AF-A0A5C4NXF6-F1
#
_cell.length_a   1.000
_cell.length_b   1.000
_cell.length_c   1.000
_cell.angle_alpha   90.00
_cell.angle_beta   90.00
_cell.angle_gamma   90.00
#
_symmetry.space_group_name_H-M   'P 1'
#
loop_
_entity.id
_entity.type
_entity.pdbx_description
1 polymer ?
#
loop_
_entity_poly.entity_id
_entity_poly.type
_entity_poly.pdbx_seq_one_letter_code
_entity_poly.pdbx_strand_id
1 'polypeptide(L)'
;MKLPVQLEKLHQVADAAAIQFETSADMVFEPCGLILETPQIEQQYWCTPANVVTFASTGGDGVHYSYLKDFVSANGTLPIVMTLPSADENNVVIAESFEEFFNLGYYVGWYSLEQLVYQEEEAIGYFTEPDEEHHDDEESRLEYMREALQMRPVPPQMARLAKLLEQYFDLLLIAELPE
;
A
#
# COMPACT_ATOMS: atom_id res chain seq x y z
N MET A 1 15.67 5.52 12.71
CA MET A 1 14.52 6.40 12.42
C MET A 1 13.35 5.89 13.26
N LYS A 2 12.49 6.75 13.82
CA LYS A 2 11.28 6.28 14.51
C LYS A 2 10.22 5.95 13.44
N LEU A 3 9.53 4.83 13.58
CA LEU A 3 8.47 4.45 12.64
C LEU A 3 7.29 5.44 12.73
N PRO A 4 6.59 5.69 11.62
CA PRO A 4 5.30 6.36 11.66
C PRO A 4 4.34 5.62 12.59
N VAL A 5 3.54 6.35 13.38
CA VAL A 5 2.64 5.75 14.39
C VAL A 5 1.67 4.74 13.77
N GLN A 6 1.18 5.00 12.56
CA GLN A 6 0.27 4.07 11.89
C GLN A 6 0.98 2.80 11.39
N LEU A 7 2.27 2.90 11.05
CA LEU A 7 3.07 1.73 10.71
C LEU A 7 3.41 0.91 11.97
N GLU A 8 3.73 1.57 13.10
CA GLU A 8 3.84 0.90 14.41
C GLU A 8 2.55 0.14 14.75
N LYS A 9 1.39 0.76 14.49
CA LYS A 9 0.07 0.12 14.69
C LYS A 9 -0.11 -1.08 13.75
N LEU A 10 0.23 -0.98 12.47
CA LEU A 10 0.16 -2.10 11.53
C LEU A 10 0.99 -3.29 12.00
N HIS A 11 2.24 -3.07 12.45
CA HIS A 11 3.08 -4.14 12.98
C HIS A 11 2.49 -4.79 14.25
N GLN A 12 1.91 -4.00 15.17
CA GLN A 12 1.22 -4.55 16.34
C GLN A 12 0.01 -5.41 15.98
N VAL A 13 -0.75 -4.98 14.96
CA VAL A 13 -1.89 -5.74 14.42
C VAL A 13 -1.39 -7.04 13.77
N ALA A 14 -0.29 -6.99 13.02
CA ALA A 14 0.33 -8.16 12.42
C ALA A 14 0.85 -9.16 13.46
N ASP A 15 1.52 -8.70 14.52
CA ASP A 15 2.00 -9.54 15.61
C ASP A 15 0.84 -10.28 16.31
N ALA A 16 -0.27 -9.57 16.55
CA ALA A 16 -1.45 -10.17 17.18
C ALA A 16 -2.15 -11.16 16.24
N ALA A 17 -2.28 -10.83 14.96
CA ALA A 17 -2.86 -11.71 13.94
C ALA A 17 -1.99 -12.96 13.73
N ALA A 18 -0.66 -12.82 13.72
CA ALA A 18 0.28 -13.92 13.51
C ALA A 18 0.10 -15.06 14.52
N ILE A 19 -0.21 -14.72 15.77
CA ILE A 19 -0.53 -15.70 16.82
C ILE A 19 -1.84 -16.43 16.49
N GLN A 20 -2.86 -15.70 16.04
CA GLN A 20 -4.18 -16.25 15.73
C GLN A 20 -4.16 -17.15 14.48
N PHE A 21 -3.42 -16.76 13.44
CA PHE A 21 -3.35 -17.45 12.16
C PHE A 21 -2.15 -18.40 12.05
N GLU A 22 -1.41 -18.61 13.14
CA GLU A 22 -0.26 -19.53 13.24
C GLU A 22 0.79 -19.33 12.12
N THR A 23 1.10 -18.07 11.81
CA THR A 23 2.07 -17.69 10.77
C THR A 23 3.01 -16.58 11.28
N SER A 24 3.96 -16.12 10.47
CA SER A 24 4.83 -14.98 10.81
C SER A 24 4.12 -13.65 10.61
N ALA A 25 4.42 -12.66 11.44
CA ALA A 25 3.88 -11.29 11.31
C ALA A 25 4.13 -10.68 9.92
N ASP A 26 5.27 -10.97 9.28
CA ASP A 26 5.58 -10.42 7.96
C ASP A 26 4.69 -11.00 6.85
N MET A 27 4.19 -12.22 7.01
CA MET A 27 3.40 -12.94 6.00
C MET A 27 1.92 -13.02 6.33
N VAL A 28 1.51 -12.58 7.52
CA VAL A 28 0.14 -12.82 8.00
C VAL A 28 -0.92 -12.16 7.12
N PHE A 29 -0.57 -11.07 6.43
CA PHE A 29 -1.48 -10.36 5.52
C PHE A 29 -1.13 -10.58 4.04
N GLU A 30 -0.25 -11.55 3.72
CA GLU A 30 0.03 -11.94 2.33
C GLU A 30 -1.26 -12.28 1.55
N PRO A 31 -2.23 -13.03 2.12
CA PRO A 31 -3.49 -13.29 1.42
C PRO A 31 -4.27 -12.02 1.05
N CYS A 32 -4.08 -10.93 1.81
CA CYS A 32 -4.70 -9.63 1.52
C CYS A 32 -3.83 -8.76 0.59
N GLY A 33 -2.70 -9.26 0.10
CA GLY A 33 -1.76 -8.52 -0.74
C GLY A 33 -0.76 -7.64 0.02
N LEU A 34 -0.48 -7.94 1.29
CA LEU A 34 0.55 -7.25 2.07
C LEU A 34 1.53 -8.22 2.74
N ILE A 35 2.74 -8.29 2.20
CA ILE A 35 3.91 -8.86 2.86
C ILE A 35 4.67 -7.71 3.51
N LEU A 36 4.80 -7.70 4.84
CA LEU A 36 5.42 -6.60 5.56
C LEU A 36 6.95 -6.69 5.50
N GLU A 37 7.58 -5.56 5.21
CA GLU A 37 9.04 -5.47 5.15
C GLU A 37 9.60 -5.09 6.53
N THR A 38 10.17 -6.09 7.22
CA THR A 38 10.77 -5.93 8.56
C THR A 38 12.23 -6.46 8.57
N PRO A 39 13.27 -5.61 8.68
CA PRO A 39 13.21 -4.15 8.73
C PRO A 39 12.79 -3.56 7.37
N GLN A 40 12.31 -2.32 7.41
CA GLN A 40 11.94 -1.59 6.19
C GLN A 40 13.14 -1.45 5.26
N ILE A 41 12.87 -1.55 3.95
CA ILE A 41 13.88 -1.57 2.89
C ILE A 41 13.88 -0.22 2.18
N GLU A 42 15.07 0.29 1.84
CA GLU A 42 15.23 1.41 0.92
C GLU A 42 15.63 0.87 -0.46
N GLN A 43 15.10 1.46 -1.54
CA GLN A 43 15.49 1.16 -2.93
C GLN A 43 15.37 -0.32 -3.33
N GLN A 44 14.15 -0.86 -3.32
CA GLN A 44 13.92 -2.27 -3.63
C GLN A 44 14.14 -2.60 -5.12
N TYR A 45 13.78 -1.67 -6.01
CA TYR A 45 13.93 -1.80 -7.46
C TYR A 45 14.58 -0.55 -8.07
N TRP A 46 15.05 -0.68 -9.32
CA TRP A 46 15.71 0.42 -10.05
C TRP A 46 14.84 1.68 -10.19
N CYS A 47 13.50 1.51 -10.19
CA CYS A 47 12.53 2.58 -10.29
C CYS A 47 11.99 3.07 -8.94
N THR A 48 12.33 2.42 -7.83
CA THR A 48 11.90 2.84 -6.49
C THR A 48 12.53 4.21 -6.15
N PRO A 49 11.75 5.23 -5.76
CA PRO A 49 12.30 6.53 -5.43
C PRO A 49 13.33 6.47 -4.29
N ALA A 50 14.40 7.25 -4.37
CA ALA A 50 15.48 7.23 -3.38
C ALA A 50 15.07 7.84 -2.03
N ASN A 51 14.01 8.64 -2.01
CA ASN A 51 13.48 9.31 -0.83
C ASN A 51 12.20 8.66 -0.27
N VAL A 52 11.96 7.39 -0.56
CA VAL A 52 10.89 6.62 0.09
C VAL A 52 11.47 5.50 0.97
N VAL A 53 10.64 4.96 1.85
CA VAL A 53 10.93 3.77 2.66
C VAL A 53 9.82 2.75 2.40
N THR A 54 10.18 1.58 1.88
CA THR A 54 9.24 0.48 1.61
C THR A 54 8.84 -0.18 2.92
N PHE A 55 7.53 -0.37 3.12
CA PHE A 55 6.99 -1.02 4.31
C PHE A 55 6.20 -2.30 4.00
N ALA A 56 5.76 -2.49 2.75
CA ALA A 56 5.11 -3.72 2.33
C ALA A 56 5.32 -3.98 0.83
N SER A 57 5.30 -5.25 0.44
CA SER A 57 5.24 -5.70 -0.95
C SER A 57 4.02 -6.59 -1.17
N THR A 58 3.63 -6.80 -2.43
CA THR A 58 2.49 -7.69 -2.77
C THR A 58 2.94 -9.13 -3.05
N GLY A 59 4.25 -9.33 -3.29
CA GLY A 59 4.80 -10.59 -3.81
C GLY A 59 4.61 -10.79 -5.32
N GLY A 60 3.84 -9.92 -6.00
CA GLY A 60 3.58 -9.96 -7.45
C GLY A 60 4.43 -8.94 -8.21
N ASP A 61 5.21 -9.40 -9.19
CA ASP A 61 5.97 -8.58 -10.15
C ASP A 61 6.79 -7.40 -9.58
N GLY A 62 7.18 -7.52 -8.31
CA GLY A 62 7.92 -6.49 -7.59
C GLY A 62 7.11 -5.27 -7.15
N VAL A 63 5.78 -5.34 -7.19
CA VAL A 63 4.92 -4.26 -6.70
C VAL A 63 5.08 -4.10 -5.19
N HIS A 64 5.27 -2.86 -4.76
CA HIS A 64 5.50 -2.53 -3.36
C HIS A 64 4.99 -1.14 -2.97
N TYR A 65 4.75 -0.98 -1.67
CA TYR A 65 4.25 0.22 -1.05
C TYR A 65 5.30 0.84 -0.14
N SER A 66 5.47 2.14 -0.32
CA SER A 66 6.46 2.93 0.39
C SER A 66 5.87 4.25 0.85
N TYR A 67 6.49 4.88 1.83
CA TYR A 67 6.11 6.23 2.25
C TYR A 67 7.24 7.22 2.01
N LEU A 68 6.89 8.47 1.68
CA LEU A 68 7.87 9.54 1.45
C LEU A 68 8.60 9.90 2.75
N LYS A 69 9.90 9.59 2.84
CA LYS A 69 10.71 9.83 4.05
C LYS A 69 11.09 11.29 4.18
N ASP A 70 11.22 11.76 5.41
CA ASP A 70 11.56 13.14 5.75
C ASP A 70 10.61 14.21 5.18
N PHE A 71 9.44 13.81 4.66
CA PHE A 71 8.40 14.71 4.23
C PHE A 71 7.67 15.30 5.45
N VAL A 72 7.84 16.61 5.65
CA VAL A 72 7.15 17.36 6.70
C VAL A 72 5.99 18.10 6.08
N SER A 73 4.83 17.45 6.03
CA SER A 73 3.60 18.13 5.70
C SER A 73 3.15 19.02 6.87
N ALA A 74 2.54 20.16 6.53
CA ALA A 74 1.98 21.07 7.54
C ALA A 74 0.92 20.40 8.43
N ASN A 75 0.33 19.30 7.95
CA ASN A 75 -0.71 18.54 8.63
C ASN A 75 -0.23 17.15 9.10
N GLY A 76 1.07 16.85 9.00
CA GLY A 76 1.63 15.55 9.37
C GLY A 76 1.23 14.40 8.43
N THR A 77 0.86 14.72 7.19
CA THR A 77 0.56 13.72 6.14
C THR A 77 1.84 13.03 5.66
N LEU A 78 1.70 11.77 5.26
CA LEU A 78 2.82 10.94 4.80
C LEU A 78 2.34 10.18 3.55
N PRO A 79 2.60 10.73 2.35
CA PRO A 79 2.13 10.14 1.11
C PRO A 79 2.64 8.71 0.94
N ILE A 80 1.75 7.83 0.50
CA ILE A 80 2.04 6.44 0.17
C ILE A 80 2.19 6.32 -1.34
N VAL A 81 3.31 5.76 -1.75
CA VAL A 81 3.69 5.52 -3.14
C VAL A 81 3.60 4.02 -3.41
N MET A 82 2.87 3.66 -4.44
CA MET A 82 2.92 2.33 -5.06
C MET A 82 3.95 2.38 -6.18
N THR A 83 4.93 1.48 -6.13
CA THR A 83 5.93 1.32 -7.18
C THR A 83 5.67 0.01 -7.93
N LEU A 84 5.66 0.07 -9.26
CA LEU A 84 5.35 -1.03 -10.18
C LEU A 84 6.49 -1.20 -11.20
N PRO A 85 7.48 -2.08 -10.94
CA PRO A 85 8.62 -2.26 -11.84
C PRO A 85 8.27 -2.71 -13.27
N SER A 86 7.13 -3.38 -13.44
CA SER A 86 6.65 -3.94 -14.72
C SER A 86 5.71 -3.02 -15.51
N ALA A 87 5.31 -1.87 -14.96
CA ALA A 87 4.45 -0.90 -15.65
C ALA A 87 5.28 0.17 -16.38
N ASP A 88 4.69 0.83 -17.38
CA ASP A 88 5.30 2.02 -18.00
C ASP A 88 5.32 3.20 -17.01
N GLU A 89 4.25 3.34 -16.22
CA GLU A 89 4.16 4.28 -15.10
C GLU A 89 4.59 3.59 -13.81
N ASN A 90 5.89 3.64 -13.50
CA ASN A 90 6.44 2.86 -12.40
C ASN A 90 6.10 3.35 -11.00
N ASN A 91 5.59 4.57 -10.82
CA ASN A 91 5.37 5.17 -9.51
C ASN A 91 4.08 5.96 -9.47
N VAL A 92 3.20 5.64 -8.51
CA VAL A 92 1.92 6.30 -8.34
C VAL A 92 1.71 6.65 -6.86
N VAL A 93 1.36 7.90 -6.58
CA VAL A 93 0.97 8.31 -5.22
C VAL A 93 -0.50 7.95 -5.01
N ILE A 94 -0.75 6.88 -4.27
CA ILE A 94 -2.10 6.30 -4.13
C ILE A 94 -2.86 6.78 -2.90
N ALA A 95 -2.15 7.33 -1.90
CA ALA A 95 -2.78 7.88 -0.70
C ALA A 95 -1.93 8.99 -0.08
N GLU A 96 -2.57 9.91 0.64
CA GLU A 96 -1.91 11.00 1.38
C GLU A 96 -1.56 10.60 2.83
N SER A 97 -2.07 9.46 3.29
CA SER A 97 -1.83 8.93 4.63
C SER A 97 -2.01 7.41 4.68
N PHE A 98 -1.49 6.78 5.73
CA PHE A 98 -1.74 5.37 6.01
C PHE A 98 -3.23 5.04 6.21
N GLU A 99 -4.01 5.94 6.82
CA GLU A 99 -5.46 5.70 6.98
C GLU A 99 -6.17 5.63 5.63
N GLU A 100 -5.86 6.57 4.73
CA GLU A 100 -6.40 6.54 3.36
C GLU A 100 -5.93 5.27 2.63
N PHE A 101 -4.64 4.91 2.73
CA PHE A 101 -4.10 3.68 2.15
C PHE A 101 -4.80 2.41 2.67
N PHE A 102 -5.05 2.31 3.97
CA PHE A 102 -5.72 1.14 4.53
C PHE A 102 -7.16 1.03 4.01
N ASN A 103 -7.86 2.15 3.85
CA ASN A 103 -9.23 2.15 3.34
C ASN A 103 -9.34 1.72 1.88
N LEU A 104 -8.28 1.86 1.07
CA LEU A 104 -8.28 1.41 -0.32
C LEU A 104 -8.46 -0.12 -0.43
N GLY A 105 -7.84 -0.87 0.49
CA GLY A 105 -7.92 -2.33 0.52
C GLY A 105 -9.11 -2.88 1.30
N TYR A 106 -10.11 -2.04 1.62
CA TYR A 106 -11.21 -2.42 2.51
C TYR A 106 -11.91 -3.70 2.07
N TYR A 107 -12.30 -3.80 0.79
CA TYR A 107 -13.04 -4.96 0.31
C TYR A 107 -12.16 -6.08 -0.21
N VAL A 108 -11.12 -5.76 -0.99
CA VAL A 108 -10.39 -6.71 -1.84
C VAL A 108 -8.88 -6.73 -1.58
N GLY A 109 -8.44 -6.19 -0.44
CA GLY A 109 -7.02 -6.08 -0.12
C GLY A 109 -6.25 -5.14 -1.05
N TRP A 110 -4.93 -5.29 -1.07
CA TRP A 110 -4.02 -4.35 -1.72
C TRP A 110 -3.42 -4.89 -3.02
N TYR A 111 -3.36 -6.22 -3.22
CA TYR A 111 -2.71 -6.84 -4.38
C TYR A 111 -3.17 -6.20 -5.70
N SER A 112 -4.49 -6.08 -5.88
CA SER A 112 -5.10 -5.59 -7.12
C SER A 112 -4.98 -4.08 -7.33
N LEU A 113 -4.40 -3.31 -6.39
CA LEU A 113 -4.23 -1.85 -6.57
C LEU A 113 -3.39 -1.51 -7.80
N GLU A 114 -2.51 -2.41 -8.24
CA GLU A 114 -1.76 -2.26 -9.49
C GLU A 114 -2.66 -2.09 -10.72
N GLN A 115 -3.89 -2.63 -10.69
CA GLN A 115 -4.84 -2.53 -11.80
C GLN A 115 -5.32 -1.08 -11.99
N LEU A 116 -5.15 -0.21 -11.00
CA LEU A 116 -5.35 1.23 -11.17
C LEU A 116 -4.38 1.85 -12.17
N VAL A 117 -3.26 1.20 -12.50
CA VAL A 117 -2.29 1.66 -13.51
C VAL A 117 -2.56 1.00 -14.86
N TYR A 118 -2.92 -0.28 -14.85
CA TYR A 118 -3.15 -1.02 -16.10
C TYR A 118 -4.53 -0.75 -16.73
N GLN A 119 -5.55 -0.51 -15.90
CA GLN A 119 -6.96 -0.47 -16.28
C GLN A 119 -7.75 0.56 -15.44
N GLU A 120 -7.23 1.79 -15.34
CA GLU A 120 -7.71 2.90 -14.48
C GLU A 120 -9.23 2.93 -14.20
N GLU A 121 -10.05 3.14 -15.24
CA GLU A 121 -11.50 3.33 -15.07
C GLU A 121 -12.23 2.03 -14.70
N GLU A 122 -11.81 0.90 -15.26
CA GLU A 122 -12.44 -0.41 -15.04
C GLU A 122 -12.10 -0.95 -13.65
N ALA A 123 -10.88 -0.70 -13.17
CA ALA A 123 -10.38 -1.20 -11.90
C ALA A 123 -11.13 -0.60 -10.69
N ILE A 124 -11.63 0.64 -10.75
CA ILE A 124 -12.32 1.27 -9.61
C ILE A 124 -13.50 0.43 -9.11
N GLY A 125 -14.28 -0.15 -10.04
CA GLY A 125 -15.46 -0.94 -9.69
C GLY A 125 -15.15 -2.13 -8.78
N TYR A 126 -13.98 -2.74 -8.99
CA TYR A 126 -13.50 -3.89 -8.22
C TYR A 126 -13.31 -3.58 -6.72
N PHE A 127 -13.01 -2.33 -6.36
CA PHE A 127 -12.79 -1.93 -4.96
C PHE A 127 -14.06 -1.47 -4.25
N THR A 128 -15.23 -1.55 -4.88
CA THR A 128 -16.48 -1.00 -4.31
C THR A 128 -17.31 -2.01 -3.51
N GLU A 129 -17.03 -3.29 -3.66
CA GLU A 129 -17.74 -4.40 -3.01
C GLU A 129 -16.80 -5.59 -2.79
N PRO A 130 -17.15 -6.55 -1.90
CA PRO A 130 -16.36 -7.77 -1.71
C PRO A 130 -16.29 -8.58 -3.01
N ASP A 131 -15.12 -9.15 -3.31
CA ASP A 131 -14.96 -10.17 -4.33
C ASP A 131 -15.68 -11.46 -3.91
N GLU A 132 -16.47 -12.05 -4.82
CA GLU A 132 -17.14 -13.33 -4.60
C GLU A 132 -16.15 -14.50 -4.61
N GLU A 133 -14.97 -14.31 -5.20
CA GLU A 133 -13.90 -15.30 -5.27
C GLU A 133 -12.96 -15.29 -4.04
N HIS A 134 -13.20 -14.40 -3.07
CA HIS A 134 -12.40 -14.37 -1.84
C HIS A 134 -12.36 -15.75 -1.17
N HIS A 135 -11.15 -16.19 -0.87
CA HIS A 135 -10.95 -17.36 -0.03
C HIS A 135 -11.27 -17.00 1.43
N ASP A 136 -11.88 -17.94 2.18
CA ASP A 136 -12.21 -17.75 3.61
C ASP A 136 -11.01 -17.25 4.45
N ASP A 137 -9.80 -17.62 4.05
CA ASP A 137 -8.54 -17.24 4.69
C ASP A 137 -8.20 -15.74 4.52
N GLU A 138 -8.49 -15.19 3.34
CA GLU A 138 -8.29 -13.78 3.01
C GLU A 138 -9.33 -12.90 3.71
N GLU A 139 -10.62 -13.24 3.60
CA GLU A 139 -11.69 -12.43 4.21
C GLU A 139 -11.55 -12.41 5.73
N SER A 140 -11.17 -13.52 6.38
CA SER A 140 -10.93 -13.54 7.83
C SER A 140 -9.81 -12.58 8.26
N ARG A 141 -8.79 -12.37 7.42
CA ARG A 141 -7.70 -11.43 7.68
C ARG A 141 -8.11 -9.99 7.38
N LEU A 142 -8.87 -9.77 6.30
CA LEU A 142 -9.45 -8.47 6.00
C LEU A 142 -10.38 -8.01 7.12
N GLU A 143 -11.27 -8.88 7.61
CA GLU A 143 -12.13 -8.59 8.77
C GLU A 143 -11.29 -8.19 9.99
N TYR A 144 -10.23 -8.95 10.30
CA TYR A 144 -9.32 -8.63 11.40
C TYR A 144 -8.68 -7.24 11.24
N MET A 145 -8.18 -6.93 10.04
CA MET A 145 -7.58 -5.62 9.74
C MET A 145 -8.61 -4.49 9.84
N ARG A 146 -9.81 -4.69 9.29
CA ARG A 146 -10.90 -3.70 9.30
C ARG A 146 -11.21 -3.27 10.74
N GLU A 147 -11.36 -4.23 11.64
CA GLU A 147 -11.64 -3.96 13.05
C GLU A 147 -10.45 -3.28 13.75
N ALA A 148 -9.25 -3.85 13.62
CA ALA A 148 -8.08 -3.39 14.37
C ALA A 148 -7.56 -2.01 13.91
N LEU A 149 -7.60 -1.75 12.61
CA LEU A 149 -7.18 -0.49 12.00
C LEU A 149 -8.33 0.54 11.91
N GLN A 150 -9.57 0.13 12.21
CA GLN A 150 -10.78 0.97 12.12
C GLN A 150 -11.01 1.50 10.69
N MET A 151 -10.82 0.62 9.71
CA MET A 151 -10.93 0.96 8.30
C MET A 151 -12.36 1.33 7.93
N ARG A 152 -12.49 2.06 6.83
CA ARG A 152 -13.77 2.47 6.22
C ARG A 152 -13.75 2.10 4.73
N PRO A 153 -14.91 1.74 4.15
CA PRO A 153 -15.00 1.46 2.72
C PRO A 153 -14.92 2.78 1.94
N VAL A 154 -13.70 3.18 1.57
CA VAL A 154 -13.45 4.37 0.74
C VAL A 154 -12.74 3.89 -0.52
N PRO A 155 -13.50 3.54 -1.58
CA PRO A 155 -12.89 3.07 -2.82
C PRO A 155 -12.04 4.16 -3.47
N PRO A 156 -11.01 3.77 -4.26
CA PRO A 156 -10.23 4.70 -5.06
C PRO A 156 -11.13 5.51 -6.00
N GLN A 157 -10.71 6.75 -6.26
CA GLN A 157 -11.40 7.65 -7.18
C GLN A 157 -10.36 8.29 -8.10
N MET A 158 -10.60 8.25 -9.42
CA MET A 158 -9.67 8.85 -10.40
C MET A 158 -9.37 10.33 -10.09
N ALA A 159 -10.40 11.10 -9.72
CA ALA A 159 -10.22 12.50 -9.37
C ALA A 159 -9.37 12.72 -8.10
N ARG A 160 -9.30 11.73 -7.19
CA ARG A 160 -8.43 11.79 -6.02
C ARG A 160 -7.00 11.38 -6.40
N LEU A 161 -6.83 10.30 -7.16
CA LEU A 161 -5.52 9.85 -7.66
C LEU A 161 -4.83 10.94 -8.49
N ALA A 162 -5.56 11.58 -9.41
CA ALA A 162 -5.03 12.69 -10.21
C ALA A 162 -4.54 13.87 -9.34
N LYS A 163 -5.28 14.21 -8.27
CA LYS A 163 -4.84 15.26 -7.32
C LYS A 163 -3.60 14.86 -6.53
N LEU A 164 -3.50 13.59 -6.13
CA LEU A 164 -2.32 13.08 -5.41
C LEU A 164 -1.09 13.14 -6.30
N LEU A 165 -1.22 12.73 -7.56
CA LEU A 165 -0.14 12.83 -8.56
C LEU A 165 0.29 14.29 -8.74
N GLU A 166 -0.64 15.21 -9.01
CA GLU A 166 -0.33 16.64 -9.17
C GLU A 166 0.38 17.23 -7.94
N GLN A 167 -0.01 16.81 -6.74
CA GLN A 167 0.48 17.39 -5.48
C GLN A 167 1.83 16.81 -5.04
N TYR A 168 2.11 15.54 -5.34
CA TYR A 168 3.17 14.78 -4.69
C TYR A 168 4.19 14.15 -5.64
N PHE A 169 3.86 13.94 -6.92
CA PHE A 169 4.74 13.19 -7.82
C PHE A 169 6.10 13.86 -8.02
N ASP A 170 6.11 15.19 -8.18
CA ASP A 170 7.35 15.97 -8.35
C ASP A 170 8.26 15.97 -7.10
N LEU A 171 7.79 15.45 -5.97
CA LEU A 171 8.60 15.28 -4.77
C LEU A 171 9.39 13.96 -4.77
N LEU A 172 9.11 13.03 -5.68
CA LEU A 172 9.78 11.73 -5.75
C LEU A 172 11.17 11.86 -6.40
N LEU A 173 12.20 11.33 -5.74
CA LEU A 173 13.55 11.27 -6.28
C LEU A 173 13.75 9.96 -7.06
N ILE A 174 13.26 9.91 -8.28
CA ILE A 174 13.39 8.75 -9.17
C ILE A 174 14.75 8.84 -9.88
N ALA A 175 15.54 7.77 -9.84
CA ALA A 175 16.80 7.72 -10.55
C ALA A 175 16.53 7.73 -12.07
N GLU A 176 17.25 8.57 -12.81
CA GLU A 176 17.25 8.47 -14.27
C GLU A 176 17.87 7.12 -14.66
N LEU A 177 17.19 6.37 -15.54
CA LEU A 177 17.80 5.20 -16.16
C LEU A 177 19.01 5.68 -16.98
N PRO A 178 20.19 5.04 -16.84
CA PRO A 178 21.29 5.33 -17.75
C PRO A 178 20.87 4.99 -19.18
N GLU A 179 21.05 5.94 -20.09
CA GLU A 179 20.85 5.77 -21.55
C GLU A 179 21.66 4.61 -22.13
#